data_AF-A0A6G3PWQ6-F1
#
_entry.id   AF-A0A6G3PWQ6-F1
#
_cell.length_a   1.000
_cell.length_b   1.000
_cell.length_c   1.000
_cell.angle_alpha   90.00
_cell.angle_beta   90.00
_cell.angle_gamma   90.00
#
_symmetry.space_group_name_H-M   'P 1'
#
loop_
_entity.id
_entity.type
_entity.pdbx_description
1 polymer ?
#
loop_
_entity_poly.entity_id
_entity_poly.type
_entity_poly.pdbx_seq_one_letter_code
_entity_poly.pdbx_strand_id
1 'polypeptide(L)'
;MGADVIVVGGGVVGLTTAVTLAERGLRVRVWSRDPAGATTSAVAGALWWPYRIEPAERVDGWSLETLAVYEELAAASEETGVRRVAGLHGGERLAALGGWAAGLGDAAEVPEGLRVTLPLLDMPVHLAWLERRLAAAGGTVERRAVSGFGEAAEAG
;
A
#
# COMPACT_ATOMS: atom_id res chain seq x y z
N MET A 1 0.06 16.43 -24.76
CA MET A 1 1.41 16.18 -24.23
C MET A 1 1.41 14.76 -23.65
N GLY A 2 2.29 13.87 -24.12
CA GLY A 2 2.33 12.44 -23.77
C GLY A 2 2.76 12.17 -22.33
N ALA A 3 2.71 10.92 -21.87
CA ALA A 3 3.14 10.50 -20.53
C ALA A 3 4.39 9.61 -20.65
N ASP A 4 5.38 9.75 -19.77
CA ASP A 4 6.56 8.87 -19.81
C ASP A 4 6.21 7.44 -19.34
N VAL A 5 5.20 7.32 -18.48
CA VAL A 5 4.74 6.03 -17.94
C VAL A 5 3.22 6.01 -17.80
N ILE A 6 2.61 4.90 -18.20
CA ILE A 6 1.21 4.58 -17.90
C ILE A 6 1.18 3.44 -16.87
N VAL A 7 0.53 3.70 -15.73
CA VAL A 7 0.25 2.70 -14.69
C VAL A 7 -1.20 2.25 -14.82
N VAL A 8 -1.44 0.94 -14.95
CA VAL A 8 -2.80 0.39 -15.09
C VAL A 8 -3.31 -0.09 -13.73
N GLY A 9 -4.37 0.55 -13.24
CA GLY A 9 -5.07 0.24 -11.98
C GLY A 9 -4.94 1.36 -10.94
N GLY A 10 -6.07 1.79 -10.37
CA GLY A 10 -6.17 2.82 -9.32
C GLY A 10 -6.27 2.28 -7.90
N GLY A 11 -5.87 1.03 -7.66
CA GLY A 11 -5.77 0.46 -6.30
C GLY A 11 -4.47 0.85 -5.61
N VAL A 12 -4.25 0.34 -4.39
CA VAL A 12 -3.08 0.71 -3.55
C VAL A 12 -1.75 0.45 -4.27
N VAL A 13 -1.61 -0.67 -4.98
CA VAL A 13 -0.38 -1.01 -5.73
C VAL A 13 -0.14 0.00 -6.86
N GLY A 14 -1.17 0.32 -7.64
CA GLY A 14 -1.03 1.24 -8.77
C GLY A 14 -0.75 2.67 -8.33
N LEU A 15 -1.49 3.18 -7.33
CA LEU A 15 -1.30 4.53 -6.82
C LEU A 15 0.05 4.72 -6.12
N THR A 16 0.50 3.78 -5.28
CA THR A 16 1.83 3.86 -4.65
C THR A 16 2.96 3.79 -5.68
N THR A 17 2.83 2.95 -6.71
CA THR A 17 3.78 2.89 -7.83
C THR A 17 3.80 4.20 -8.60
N ALA A 18 2.63 4.76 -8.94
CA ALA A 18 2.54 6.01 -9.67
C ALA A 18 3.13 7.20 -8.91
N VAL A 19 2.85 7.30 -7.61
CA VAL A 19 3.46 8.30 -6.72
C VAL A 19 4.98 8.16 -6.73
N THR A 20 5.50 6.95 -6.51
CA THR A 20 6.95 6.68 -6.47
C THR A 20 7.64 7.10 -7.77
N LEU A 21 7.02 6.86 -8.92
CA LEU A 21 7.55 7.24 -10.22
C LEU A 21 7.45 8.75 -10.47
N ALA A 22 6.33 9.37 -10.11
CA ALA A 22 6.11 10.80 -10.29
C ALA A 22 7.06 11.64 -9.42
N GLU A 23 7.30 11.24 -8.16
CA GLU A 23 8.25 11.91 -7.26
C GLU A 23 9.71 11.77 -7.73
N ARG A 24 10.00 10.82 -8.63
CA ARG A 24 11.30 10.70 -9.32
C ARG A 24 11.37 11.54 -10.59
N GLY A 25 10.35 12.35 -10.89
CA GLY A 25 10.31 13.29 -12.01
C GLY A 25 9.73 12.74 -13.30
N LEU A 26 9.16 11.52 -13.31
CA LEU A 26 8.50 10.96 -14.49
C LEU A 26 7.10 11.55 -14.66
N ARG A 27 6.66 11.76 -15.91
CA ARG A 27 5.27 12.15 -16.21
C ARG A 27 4.39 10.91 -16.19
N VAL A 28 3.70 10.68 -15.08
CA VAL A 28 2.91 9.47 -14.86
C VAL A 28 1.43 9.71 -15.10
N ARG A 29 0.79 8.78 -15.82
CA ARG A 29 -0.66 8.67 -15.89
C ARG A 29 -1.14 7.33 -15.35
N VAL A 30 -2.12 7.36 -14.47
CA VAL A 30 -2.82 6.16 -13.99
C VAL A 30 -4.08 5.97 -14.82
N TRP A 31 -4.24 4.80 -15.41
CA TRP A 31 -5.48 4.39 -16.08
C TRP A 31 -6.20 3.39 -15.19
N SER A 32 -7.38 3.76 -14.72
CA SER A 32 -8.21 2.88 -13.90
C SER A 32 -9.63 2.84 -14.44
N ARG A 33 -10.20 1.64 -14.57
CA ARG A 33 -11.62 1.48 -14.92
C ARG A 33 -12.50 2.07 -13.82
N ASP A 34 -12.18 1.74 -12.57
CA ASP A 34 -12.97 2.06 -11.39
C ASP A 34 -12.31 3.22 -10.62
N PRO A 35 -13.09 4.12 -9.98
CA PRO A 35 -12.53 5.10 -9.05
C PRO A 35 -11.87 4.39 -7.86
N ALA A 36 -10.91 5.04 -7.19
CA ALA A 36 -10.16 4.42 -6.10
C ALA A 36 -11.07 3.81 -5.01
N GLY A 37 -12.14 4.51 -4.63
CA GLY A 37 -13.14 4.05 -3.65
C GLY A 37 -14.03 2.87 -4.09
N ALA A 38 -13.94 2.42 -5.33
CA ALA A 38 -14.63 1.24 -5.86
C ALA A 38 -13.67 0.11 -6.27
N THR A 39 -12.41 0.19 -5.87
CA THR A 39 -11.41 -0.87 -6.08
C THR A 39 -11.47 -1.92 -4.96
N THR A 40 -10.88 -3.10 -5.18
CA THR A 40 -10.68 -4.10 -4.12
C THR A 40 -9.92 -3.52 -2.91
N SER A 41 -8.99 -2.59 -3.16
CA SER A 41 -8.25 -1.93 -2.09
C SER A 41 -9.16 -1.12 -1.17
N ALA A 42 -10.23 -0.50 -1.67
CA ALA A 42 -11.11 0.34 -0.87
C ALA A 42 -11.90 -0.41 0.22
N VAL A 43 -12.08 -1.72 0.06
CA VAL A 43 -12.86 -2.56 0.98
C VAL A 43 -11.98 -3.46 1.86
N ALA A 44 -10.64 -3.32 1.78
CA ALA A 44 -9.74 -4.10 2.61
C ALA A 44 -9.80 -3.63 4.08
N GLY A 45 -9.76 -4.58 5.03
CA GLY A 45 -9.60 -4.26 6.46
C GLY A 45 -8.21 -3.70 6.81
N ALA A 46 -7.23 -3.95 5.94
CA ALA A 46 -5.89 -3.37 5.87
C ALA A 46 -5.10 -3.23 7.18
N LEU A 47 -5.13 -4.29 8.00
CA LEU A 47 -4.08 -4.52 8.99
C LEU A 47 -2.80 -4.95 8.26
N TRP A 48 -1.68 -4.31 8.56
CA TRP A 48 -0.39 -4.79 8.09
C TRP A 48 -0.05 -6.09 8.84
N TRP A 49 -0.14 -7.22 8.12
CA TRP A 49 0.18 -8.55 8.63
C TRP A 49 0.55 -9.46 7.45
N PRO A 50 1.85 -9.67 7.16
CA PRO A 50 2.26 -10.51 6.05
C PRO A 50 1.83 -11.98 6.24
N TYR A 51 1.01 -12.49 5.32
CA TYR A 51 0.49 -13.86 5.40
C TYR A 51 0.37 -14.48 4.00
N ARG A 52 1.12 -15.58 3.76
CA ARG A 52 1.07 -16.38 2.53
C ARG A 52 1.19 -15.53 1.24
N ILE A 53 2.18 -14.64 1.22
CA ILE A 53 2.49 -13.80 0.07
C ILE A 53 3.62 -14.47 -0.73
N GLU A 54 3.59 -14.33 -2.06
CA GLU A 54 4.64 -14.81 -2.96
C GLU A 54 5.25 -13.63 -3.75
N PRO A 55 6.52 -13.71 -4.20
CA PRO A 55 7.47 -14.80 -3.93
C PRO A 55 8.04 -14.74 -2.51
N ALA A 56 7.97 -15.86 -1.78
CA ALA A 56 8.27 -15.93 -0.34
C ALA A 56 9.63 -15.33 0.06
N GLU A 57 10.66 -15.51 -0.78
CA GLU A 57 12.02 -15.02 -0.51
C GLU A 57 12.16 -13.49 -0.50
N ARG A 58 11.17 -12.75 -1.03
CA ARG A 58 11.17 -11.28 -1.05
C ARG A 58 10.24 -10.67 -0.01
N VAL A 59 9.30 -11.45 0.50
CA VAL A 59 8.23 -10.96 1.37
C VAL A 59 8.78 -10.34 2.64
N ASP A 60 9.77 -10.95 3.28
CA ASP A 60 10.34 -10.41 4.52
C ASP A 60 10.88 -8.99 4.33
N GLY A 61 11.71 -8.78 3.30
CA GLY A 61 12.28 -7.47 2.99
C GLY A 61 11.22 -6.43 2.62
N TRP A 62 10.27 -6.79 1.75
CA TRP A 62 9.18 -5.88 1.39
C TRP A 62 8.28 -5.52 2.56
N SER A 63 8.03 -6.47 3.45
CA SER A 63 7.20 -6.26 4.64
C SER A 63 7.87 -5.26 5.56
N LEU A 64 9.16 -5.43 5.87
CA LEU A 64 9.91 -4.53 6.75
C LEU A 64 10.05 -3.12 6.15
N GLU A 65 10.30 -3.00 4.85
CA GLU A 65 10.31 -1.69 4.16
C GLU A 65 8.95 -1.00 4.28
N THR A 66 7.87 -1.76 4.04
CA THR A 66 6.50 -1.24 4.11
C THR A 66 6.12 -0.86 5.55
N LEU A 67 6.58 -1.62 6.55
CA LEU A 67 6.38 -1.30 7.96
C LEU A 67 7.00 0.05 8.29
N ALA A 68 8.25 0.29 7.91
CA ALA A 68 8.93 1.56 8.14
C ALA A 68 8.16 2.74 7.51
N VAL A 69 7.73 2.59 6.24
CA VAL A 69 6.90 3.60 5.56
C VAL A 69 5.60 3.87 6.33
N TYR A 70 4.90 2.83 6.77
CA TYR A 70 3.65 3.02 7.51
C TYR A 70 3.85 3.62 8.90
N GLU A 71 4.97 3.36 9.56
CA GLU A 71 5.32 4.02 10.82
C GLU A 71 5.58 5.52 10.62
N GLU A 72 6.23 5.92 9.52
CA GLU A 72 6.38 7.32 9.16
C GLU A 72 5.03 7.98 8.84
N LEU A 73 4.19 7.33 8.03
CA LEU A 73 2.88 7.86 7.66
C LEU A 73 1.91 7.98 8.85
N ALA A 74 2.10 7.16 9.88
CA ALA A 74 1.30 7.24 11.10
C ALA A 74 1.51 8.55 11.88
N ALA A 75 2.60 9.30 11.62
CA ALA A 75 2.82 10.61 12.23
C ALA A 75 1.79 11.67 11.76
N ALA A 76 1.15 11.45 10.61
CA ALA A 76 0.11 12.33 10.04
C ALA A 76 -1.19 11.54 9.79
N SER A 77 -1.63 10.76 10.78
CA SER A 77 -2.69 9.76 10.63
C SER A 77 -4.03 10.30 10.10
N GLU A 78 -4.38 11.54 10.42
CA GLU A 78 -5.61 12.18 9.93
C GLU A 78 -5.58 12.39 8.41
N GLU A 79 -4.39 12.66 7.86
CA GLU A 79 -4.21 12.90 6.44
C GLU A 79 -4.01 11.59 5.66
N THR A 80 -3.21 10.68 6.21
CA THR A 80 -2.75 9.46 5.54
C THR A 80 -3.67 8.26 5.73
N GLY A 81 -4.53 8.29 6.74
CA GLY A 81 -5.38 7.16 7.15
C GLY A 81 -4.63 6.04 7.87
N VAL A 82 -3.31 6.16 8.07
CA VAL A 82 -2.48 5.12 8.71
C VAL A 82 -2.41 5.37 10.22
N ARG A 83 -2.69 4.35 11.03
CA ARG A 83 -2.59 4.40 12.50
C ARG A 83 -1.86 3.20 13.04
N ARG A 84 -1.08 3.38 14.10
CA ARG A 84 -0.52 2.27 14.89
C ARG A 84 -1.53 1.87 15.97
N VAL A 85 -1.95 0.61 15.95
CA VAL A 85 -3.00 0.10 16.86
C VAL A 85 -2.44 -1.06 17.66
N ALA A 86 -2.48 -0.96 18.98
CA ALA A 86 -2.13 -2.06 19.88
C ALA A 86 -3.26 -3.09 19.90
N GLY A 87 -2.90 -4.37 19.80
CA GLY A 87 -3.86 -5.46 19.75
C GLY A 87 -3.31 -6.78 20.26
N LEU A 88 -4.20 -7.79 20.28
CA LEU A 88 -3.86 -9.18 20.56
C LEU A 88 -4.22 -10.02 19.33
N HIS A 89 -3.22 -10.67 18.75
CA HIS A 89 -3.41 -11.68 17.72
C HIS A 89 -3.58 -13.03 18.42
N GLY A 90 -4.84 -13.44 18.58
CA GLY A 90 -5.19 -14.65 19.31
C GLY A 90 -4.62 -15.91 18.69
N GLY A 91 -4.00 -16.76 19.49
CA GLY A 91 -3.42 -18.03 19.05
C GLY A 91 -2.10 -17.91 18.27
N GLU A 92 -1.67 -16.70 17.90
CA GLU A 92 -0.41 -16.48 17.19
C GLU A 92 0.80 -16.56 18.12
N ARG A 93 1.93 -17.00 17.56
CA ARG A 93 3.23 -17.15 18.23
C ARG A 93 4.33 -16.65 17.31
N LEU A 94 5.36 -15.99 17.85
CA LEU A 94 6.48 -15.47 17.07
C LEU A 94 7.17 -16.56 16.25
N ALA A 95 7.30 -17.76 16.82
CA ALA A 95 7.93 -18.91 16.15
C ALA A 95 7.16 -19.41 14.91
N ALA A 96 5.89 -19.04 14.75
CA ALA A 96 5.07 -19.41 13.58
C ALA A 96 5.12 -18.36 12.46
N LEU A 97 5.77 -17.21 12.68
CA LEU A 97 5.83 -16.10 11.73
C LEU A 97 7.09 -16.16 10.86
N GLY A 98 7.08 -15.36 9.78
CA GLY A 98 8.23 -15.18 8.89
C GLY A 98 9.32 -14.28 9.49
N GLY A 99 10.43 -14.10 8.77
CA GLY A 99 11.57 -13.31 9.22
C GLY A 99 11.21 -11.84 9.48
N TRP A 100 10.19 -11.31 8.81
CA TRP A 100 9.63 -9.97 9.07
C TRP A 100 9.21 -9.74 10.53
N ALA A 101 8.85 -10.79 11.29
CA ALA A 101 8.44 -10.66 12.68
C ALA A 101 9.57 -10.14 13.59
N ALA A 102 10.83 -10.27 13.17
CA ALA A 102 11.98 -9.69 13.88
C ALA A 102 11.92 -8.15 13.95
N GLY A 103 11.15 -7.49 13.07
CA GLY A 103 10.92 -6.05 13.10
C GLY A 103 9.91 -5.60 14.16
N LEU A 104 9.21 -6.53 14.82
CA LEU A 104 8.19 -6.21 15.82
C LEU A 104 8.81 -6.00 17.21
N GLY A 105 9.40 -4.84 17.43
CA GLY A 105 10.15 -4.54 18.66
C GLY A 105 9.33 -4.54 19.96
N ASP A 106 8.01 -4.36 19.88
CA ASP A 106 7.09 -4.35 21.03
C ASP A 106 6.25 -5.64 21.15
N ALA A 107 6.50 -6.64 20.31
CA ALA A 107 5.77 -7.89 20.35
C ALA A 107 6.07 -8.67 21.63
N ALA A 108 5.02 -9.12 22.30
CA ALA A 108 5.10 -9.89 23.53
C ALA A 108 4.13 -11.08 23.47
N GLU A 109 4.66 -12.30 23.63
CA GLU A 109 3.84 -13.49 23.76
C GLU A 109 3.13 -13.54 25.12
N VAL A 110 1.83 -13.82 25.08
CA VAL A 110 0.95 -14.01 26.25
C VAL A 110 0.19 -15.32 26.13
N PRO A 111 -0.44 -15.84 27.21
CA PRO A 111 -1.18 -17.10 27.12
C PRO A 111 -2.18 -17.15 25.96
N GLU A 112 -2.88 -16.04 25.70
CA GLU A 112 -3.92 -15.92 24.69
C GLU A 112 -3.39 -15.76 23.25
N GLY A 113 -2.11 -15.41 23.05
CA GLY A 113 -1.54 -15.16 21.71
C GLY A 113 -0.39 -14.16 21.72
N LEU A 114 -0.30 -13.33 20.68
CA LEU A 114 0.75 -12.32 20.52
C LEU A 114 0.18 -10.90 20.72
N ARG A 115 0.64 -10.18 21.74
CA ARG A 115 0.34 -8.76 21.91
C ARG A 115 1.36 -7.94 21.11
N VAL A 116 0.89 -7.05 20.25
CA VAL A 116 1.76 -6.25 19.37
C VAL A 116 1.03 -4.99 18.89
N THR A 117 1.79 -3.93 18.57
CA THR A 117 1.26 -2.74 17.90
C THR A 117 1.57 -2.80 16.41
N LEU A 118 0.55 -2.70 15.56
CA LEU A 118 0.70 -2.83 14.10
C LEU A 118 0.05 -1.65 13.35
N PRO A 119 0.52 -1.33 12.13
CA PRO A 119 -0.19 -0.42 11.24
C PRO A 119 -1.56 -0.96 10.83
N LEU A 120 -2.56 -0.08 10.90
CA LEU A 120 -3.92 -0.29 10.40
C LEU A 120 -4.31 0.91 9.54
N LEU A 121 -4.80 0.65 8.34
CA LEU A 121 -5.11 1.68 7.36
C LEU A 121 -6.63 1.84 7.18
N ASP A 122 -7.09 3.08 7.26
CA ASP A 122 -8.38 3.47 6.67
C ASP A 122 -8.18 3.59 5.15
N MET A 123 -8.61 2.56 4.42
CA MET A 123 -8.33 2.45 2.98
C MET A 123 -8.96 3.58 2.14
N PRO A 124 -10.22 3.99 2.33
CA PRO A 124 -10.76 5.16 1.66
C PRO A 124 -9.92 6.43 1.87
N VAL A 125 -9.51 6.72 3.10
CA VAL A 125 -8.65 7.89 3.40
C VAL A 125 -7.28 7.75 2.76
N HIS A 126 -6.67 6.57 2.87
CA HIS A 126 -5.33 6.30 2.35
C HIS A 126 -5.26 6.40 0.82
N LEU A 127 -6.24 5.85 0.11
CA LEU A 127 -6.30 5.92 -1.35
C LEU A 127 -6.52 7.37 -1.83
N ALA A 128 -7.41 8.12 -1.16
CA ALA A 128 -7.61 9.53 -1.47
C ALA A 128 -6.34 10.37 -1.19
N TRP A 129 -5.60 10.03 -0.14
CA TRP A 129 -4.31 10.65 0.15
C TRP A 129 -3.26 10.36 -0.94
N LEU A 130 -3.17 9.12 -1.42
CA LEU A 130 -2.28 8.75 -2.52
C LEU A 130 -2.63 9.48 -3.82
N GLU A 131 -3.91 9.66 -4.15
CA GLU A 131 -4.34 10.45 -5.31
C GLU A 131 -3.91 11.92 -5.20
N ARG A 132 -4.07 12.54 -4.02
CA ARG A 132 -3.61 13.91 -3.76
C ARG A 132 -2.09 14.02 -3.87
N ARG A 133 -1.36 13.05 -3.32
CA ARG A 133 0.11 12.99 -3.38
C ARG A 133 0.60 12.83 -4.83
N LEU A 134 -0.07 11.99 -5.62
CA LEU A 134 0.22 11.84 -7.05
C LEU A 134 0.00 13.16 -7.81
N ALA A 135 -1.14 13.83 -7.56
CA ALA A 135 -1.44 15.11 -8.20
C ALA A 135 -0.43 16.19 -7.83
N ALA A 136 0.01 16.24 -6.56
CA ALA A 136 1.06 17.15 -6.10
C ALA A 136 2.41 16.89 -6.78
N ALA A 137 2.71 15.64 -7.13
CA ALA A 137 3.87 15.24 -7.92
C ALA A 137 3.69 15.43 -9.43
N GLY A 138 2.57 16.01 -9.90
CA GLY A 138 2.28 16.27 -11.31
C GLY A 138 1.74 15.07 -12.10
N GLY A 139 1.44 13.96 -11.42
CA GLY A 139 0.77 12.81 -12.02
C GLY A 139 -0.74 13.00 -12.17
N THR A 140 -1.36 12.15 -12.98
CA THR A 140 -2.82 12.23 -13.26
C THR A 140 -3.47 10.86 -13.17
N VAL A 141 -4.77 10.85 -12.82
CA VAL A 141 -5.61 9.64 -12.86
C VAL A 141 -6.71 9.86 -13.90
N GLU A 142 -6.84 8.92 -14.83
CA GLU A 142 -7.85 8.91 -15.89
C GLU A 142 -8.76 7.70 -15.70
N ARG A 143 -10.09 7.93 -15.76
CA ARG A 143 -11.06 6.84 -15.78
C ARG A 143 -11.08 6.20 -17.16
N ARG A 144 -10.34 5.10 -17.32
CA ARG A 144 -10.17 4.40 -18.57
C ARG A 144 -9.95 2.91 -18.34
N ALA A 145 -10.74 2.08 -19.02
CA ALA A 145 -10.51 0.65 -19.10
C ALA A 145 -9.45 0.37 -20.16
N VAL A 146 -8.55 -0.57 -19.86
CA VAL A 146 -7.55 -1.07 -20.82
C VAL A 146 -8.04 -2.40 -21.37
N SER A 147 -8.09 -2.49 -22.69
CA SER A 147 -8.48 -3.66 -23.47
C SER A 147 -7.29 -4.39 -24.10
N GLY A 148 -6.13 -3.74 -24.17
CA GLY A 148 -4.87 -4.36 -24.59
C GLY A 148 -3.65 -3.46 -24.36
N PHE A 149 -2.46 -4.04 -24.22
CA PHE A 149 -1.25 -3.27 -23.89
C PHE A 149 -0.78 -2.32 -25.00
N GLY A 150 -1.13 -2.59 -26.27
CA GLY A 150 -0.76 -1.73 -27.40
C GLY A 150 -1.31 -0.30 -27.28
N GLU A 151 -2.53 -0.15 -26.76
CA GLU A 151 -3.14 1.18 -26.60
C GLU A 151 -2.44 2.04 -25.53
N ALA A 152 -1.83 1.39 -24.53
CA ALA A 152 -1.04 2.07 -23.51
C ALA A 152 0.32 2.49 -24.07
N ALA A 153 0.94 1.65 -24.91
CA ALA A 153 2.19 1.97 -25.57
C ALA A 153 2.06 3.14 -26.56
N GLU A 154 0.92 3.28 -27.24
CA GLU A 154 0.65 4.38 -28.18
C GLU A 154 0.27 5.71 -27.50
N ALA A 155 -0.12 5.68 -26.22
CA ALA A 155 -0.60 6.85 -25.48
C ALA A 155 0.46 7.52 -24.58
N GLY A 156 1.63 6.90 -24.43
CA GLY A 156 2.81 7.46 -23.76
C GLY A 156 3.54 8.45 -24.66
#